data_AF-A0A932J494-F1
#
_entry.id   AF-A0A932J494-F1
#
_cell.length_a   1.000
_cell.length_b   1.000
_cell.length_c   1.000
_cell.angle_alpha   90.00
_cell.angle_beta   90.00
_cell.angle_gamma   90.00
#
_symmetry.space_group_name_H-M   'P 1'
#
loop_
_entity.id
_entity.type
_entity.pdbx_description
1 polymer ?
#
loop_
_entity_poly.entity_id
_entity_poly.type
_entity_poly.pdbx_seq_one_letter_code
_entity_poly.pdbx_strand_id
1 'polypeptide(L)'
;MTASTMALLDQDELMRLALAASGENDTGAAIGYLKEAISRPDARAIAHFLLGAEYATIKMYDRAIEEMQKALEMDASLAIVRLQLGLLWLSSGVAETAATVLAPLQELPADDPLRLFGAGLTHLMRDEFTEASSNLQAGIARNDSNPALNTDMQKIVQEIDNLRAQGKIPASEEKAKVDETESDSQHILLSAYTSTTTH
;
A
#
# COMPACT_ATOMS: atom_id res chain seq x y z
N MET A 1 2.58 35.30 1.96
CA MET A 1 2.05 35.74 0.65
C MET A 1 0.57 36.07 0.79
N THR A 2 0.05 37.05 0.04
CA THR A 2 -1.39 37.37 0.04
C THR A 2 -2.13 36.53 -1.00
N ALA A 3 -3.44 36.35 -0.86
CA ALA A 3 -4.27 35.64 -1.87
C ALA A 3 -4.08 36.19 -3.30
N SER A 4 -3.76 37.49 -3.41
CA SER A 4 -3.49 38.17 -4.69
C SER A 4 -2.21 37.70 -5.38
N THR A 5 -1.23 37.14 -4.65
CA THR A 5 0.02 36.62 -5.25
C THR A 5 -0.15 35.19 -5.76
N MET A 6 -0.98 34.38 -5.10
CA MET A 6 -1.22 32.99 -5.53
C MET A 6 -2.02 32.91 -6.84
N ALA A 7 -2.91 33.87 -7.10
CA ALA A 7 -3.72 33.94 -8.31
C ALA A 7 -2.91 34.13 -9.61
N LEU A 8 -1.65 34.55 -9.53
CA LEU A 8 -0.77 34.74 -10.69
C LEU A 8 0.03 33.49 -11.04
N LEU A 9 0.14 32.53 -10.11
CA LEU A 9 0.88 31.30 -10.32
C LEU A 9 0.13 30.40 -11.29
N ASP A 10 0.80 29.57 -12.07
CA ASP A 10 0.16 28.48 -12.81
C ASP A 10 0.09 27.16 -12.01
N GLN A 11 -0.46 26.09 -12.59
CA GLN A 11 -0.51 24.77 -11.92
C GLN A 11 0.88 24.23 -11.59
N ASP A 12 1.84 24.35 -12.50
CA ASP A 12 3.18 23.79 -12.29
C ASP A 12 3.93 24.53 -11.18
N GLU A 13 3.76 25.84 -11.11
CA GLU A 13 4.32 26.68 -10.05
C GLU A 13 3.70 26.38 -8.69
N LEU A 14 2.37 26.25 -8.62
CA LEU A 14 1.69 25.87 -7.38
C LEU A 14 2.12 24.50 -6.88
N MET A 15 2.18 23.52 -7.78
CA MET A 15 2.61 22.17 -7.42
C MET A 15 4.06 22.14 -6.95
N ARG A 16 4.95 22.89 -7.60
CA ARG A 16 6.36 22.99 -7.19
C ARG A 16 6.50 23.65 -5.81
N LEU A 17 5.75 24.73 -5.56
CA LEU A 17 5.76 25.41 -4.27
C LEU A 17 5.15 24.57 -3.15
N ALA A 18 4.07 23.82 -3.46
CA ALA A 18 3.49 22.86 -2.53
C ALA A 18 4.51 21.79 -2.11
N LEU A 19 5.20 21.18 -3.07
CA LEU A 19 6.22 20.17 -2.80
C LEU A 19 7.42 20.73 -2.03
N ALA A 20 7.87 21.96 -2.36
CA ALA A 20 8.94 22.62 -1.63
C ALA A 20 8.54 22.89 -0.17
N ALA A 21 7.34 23.44 0.05
CA ALA A 21 6.81 23.68 1.39
C ALA A 21 6.65 22.39 2.20
N SER A 22 6.14 21.33 1.57
CA SER A 22 6.04 19.98 2.17
C SER A 22 7.42 19.47 2.61
N GLY A 23 8.44 19.58 1.74
CA GLY A 23 9.81 19.17 2.05
C GLY A 23 10.46 19.97 3.20
N GLU A 24 10.04 21.22 3.41
CA GLU A 24 10.44 22.06 4.54
C GLU A 24 9.60 21.82 5.81
N ASN A 25 8.63 20.89 5.76
CA ASN A 25 7.61 20.64 6.78
C ASN A 25 6.71 21.86 7.08
N ASP A 26 6.60 22.81 6.13
CA ASP A 26 5.60 23.88 6.18
C ASP A 26 4.27 23.38 5.61
N THR A 27 3.60 22.50 6.36
CA THR A 27 2.30 21.93 6.00
C THR A 27 1.24 23.01 5.78
N GLY A 28 1.33 24.15 6.48
CA GLY A 28 0.40 25.25 6.31
C GLY A 28 0.48 25.87 4.91
N ALA A 29 1.70 26.18 4.46
CA ALA A 29 1.92 26.70 3.11
C ALA A 29 1.59 25.64 2.04
N ALA A 30 2.01 24.38 2.23
CA ALA A 30 1.71 23.29 1.31
C ALA A 30 0.20 23.13 1.06
N ILE A 31 -0.60 23.07 2.14
CA ILE A 31 -2.07 23.02 2.05
C ILE A 31 -2.62 24.26 1.32
N GLY A 32 -2.06 25.45 1.57
CA GLY A 32 -2.46 26.67 0.90
C GLY A 32 -2.31 26.60 -0.63
N TYR A 33 -1.13 26.22 -1.10
CA TYR A 33 -0.87 26.06 -2.54
C TYR A 33 -1.71 24.96 -3.17
N LEU A 34 -1.88 23.83 -2.48
CA LEU A 34 -2.66 22.70 -2.99
C LEU A 34 -4.15 23.03 -3.10
N LYS A 35 -4.69 23.78 -2.14
CA LYS A 35 -6.07 24.28 -2.21
C LYS A 35 -6.30 25.22 -3.39
N GLU A 36 -5.34 26.11 -3.65
CA GLU A 36 -5.38 26.96 -4.82
C GLU A 36 -5.31 26.09 -6.10
N ALA A 37 -4.42 25.11 -6.16
CA ALA A 37 -4.26 24.21 -7.32
C ALA A 37 -5.55 23.43 -7.65
N ILE A 38 -6.21 22.85 -6.65
CA ILE A 38 -7.46 22.09 -6.86
C ILE A 38 -8.67 22.98 -7.18
N SER A 39 -8.61 24.28 -6.87
CA SER A 39 -9.71 25.21 -7.16
C SER A 39 -9.81 25.60 -8.63
N ARG A 40 -8.82 25.22 -9.43
CA ARG A 40 -8.67 25.68 -10.82
C ARG A 40 -9.24 24.66 -11.82
N PRO A 41 -9.66 25.11 -13.01
CA PRO A 41 -10.24 24.23 -14.03
C PRO A 41 -9.30 23.15 -14.55
N ASP A 42 -7.99 23.37 -14.46
CA ASP A 42 -6.92 22.46 -14.91
C ASP A 42 -6.28 21.68 -13.74
N ALA A 43 -7.02 21.53 -12.64
CA ALA A 43 -6.60 20.74 -11.49
C ALA A 43 -6.19 19.31 -11.88
N ARG A 44 -5.12 18.83 -11.27
CA ARG A 44 -4.56 17.49 -11.51
C ARG A 44 -4.93 16.56 -10.37
N ALA A 45 -5.23 15.30 -10.68
CA ALA A 45 -5.52 14.27 -9.68
C ALA A 45 -4.44 14.20 -8.58
N ILE A 46 -3.17 14.37 -8.96
CA ILE A 46 -2.04 14.37 -8.03
C ILE A 46 -2.10 15.50 -6.98
N ALA A 47 -2.72 16.64 -7.27
CA ALA A 47 -2.88 17.74 -6.31
C ALA A 47 -3.81 17.33 -5.15
N HIS A 48 -4.90 16.62 -5.46
CA HIS A 48 -5.78 16.03 -4.45
C HIS A 48 -5.05 15.00 -3.59
N PHE A 49 -4.23 14.14 -4.20
CA PHE A 49 -3.41 13.18 -3.44
C PHE A 49 -2.46 13.88 -2.47
N LEU A 50 -1.68 14.87 -2.94
CA LEU A 50 -0.75 15.60 -2.09
C LEU A 50 -1.47 16.35 -0.97
N LEU A 51 -2.65 16.92 -1.25
CA LEU A 51 -3.45 17.57 -0.21
C LEU A 51 -3.91 16.56 0.84
N GLY A 52 -4.33 15.37 0.40
CA GLY A 52 -4.66 14.28 1.30
C GLY A 52 -3.48 13.84 2.17
N ALA A 53 -2.27 13.76 1.59
CA ALA A 53 -1.05 13.42 2.32
C ALA A 53 -0.72 14.48 3.39
N GLU A 54 -0.81 15.77 3.06
CA GLU A 54 -0.63 16.85 4.04
C GLU A 54 -1.67 16.80 5.17
N TYR A 55 -2.94 16.49 4.85
CA TYR A 55 -3.96 16.28 5.86
C TYR A 55 -3.67 15.09 6.78
N ALA A 56 -3.13 13.99 6.23
CA ALA A 56 -2.73 12.83 7.02
C ALA A 56 -1.57 13.17 7.99
N THR A 57 -0.59 13.97 7.56
CA THR A 57 0.53 14.43 8.40
C THR A 57 0.04 15.17 9.65
N ILE A 58 -1.01 15.98 9.52
CA ILE A 58 -1.64 16.69 10.65
C ILE A 58 -2.80 15.93 11.28
N LYS A 59 -2.92 14.62 11.01
CA LYS A 59 -3.92 13.70 11.58
C LYS A 59 -5.38 14.05 11.27
N MET A 60 -5.63 14.83 10.23
CA MET A 60 -6.97 15.12 9.72
C MET A 60 -7.41 14.00 8.76
N TYR A 61 -7.55 12.77 9.27
CA TYR A 61 -7.73 11.57 8.45
C TYR A 61 -8.98 11.59 7.58
N ASP A 62 -10.10 12.14 8.07
CA ASP A 62 -11.33 12.25 7.27
C ASP A 62 -11.11 13.06 5.99
N ARG A 63 -10.41 14.20 6.10
CA ARG A 63 -10.08 15.04 4.94
C ARG A 63 -9.03 14.38 4.05
N ALA A 64 -8.09 13.66 4.64
CA ALA A 64 -7.09 12.90 3.88
C ALA A 64 -7.77 11.86 2.97
N ILE A 65 -8.71 11.10 3.53
CA ILE A 65 -9.50 10.10 2.82
C ILE A 65 -10.32 10.75 1.70
N GLU A 66 -11.04 11.83 2.00
CA GLU A 66 -11.86 12.54 1.01
C GLU A 66 -11.04 13.00 -0.20
N GLU A 67 -9.88 13.62 0.04
CA GLU A 67 -9.03 14.12 -1.03
C GLU A 67 -8.35 12.99 -1.82
N MET A 68 -7.93 11.90 -1.17
CA MET A 68 -7.39 10.73 -1.89
C MET A 68 -8.47 10.00 -2.70
N GLN A 69 -9.72 9.99 -2.26
CA GLN A 69 -10.85 9.47 -3.04
C GLN A 69 -11.07 10.31 -4.30
N LYS A 70 -11.10 11.65 -4.20
CA LYS A 70 -11.18 12.55 -5.37
C LYS A 70 -10.03 12.32 -6.35
N ALA A 71 -8.81 12.11 -5.85
CA ALA A 71 -7.67 11.80 -6.71
C ALA A 71 -7.91 10.51 -7.53
N LEU A 72 -8.47 9.46 -6.92
CA LEU A 72 -8.80 8.21 -7.61
C LEU A 72 -10.05 8.30 -8.50
N GLU A 73 -10.98 9.20 -8.20
CA GLU A 73 -12.12 9.51 -9.08
C GLU A 73 -11.64 10.18 -10.38
N MET A 74 -10.64 11.07 -10.28
CA MET A 74 -10.04 11.75 -11.44
C MET A 74 -9.09 10.85 -12.22
N ASP A 75 -8.27 10.06 -11.53
CA ASP A 75 -7.33 9.12 -12.13
C ASP A 75 -7.22 7.84 -11.29
N ALA A 76 -7.95 6.83 -11.72
CA ALA A 76 -8.00 5.53 -11.07
C ALA A 76 -6.69 4.72 -11.20
N SER A 77 -5.75 5.15 -12.04
CA SER A 77 -4.47 4.45 -12.29
C SER A 77 -3.39 4.77 -11.25
N LEU A 78 -3.63 5.73 -10.36
CA LEU A 78 -2.68 6.17 -9.35
C LEU A 78 -2.48 5.13 -8.24
N ALA A 79 -1.64 4.13 -8.51
CA ALA A 79 -1.35 3.03 -7.59
C ALA A 79 -0.87 3.49 -6.20
N ILE A 80 -0.02 4.52 -6.14
CA ILE A 80 0.45 5.07 -4.87
C ILE A 80 -0.69 5.62 -4.00
N VAL A 81 -1.72 6.21 -4.63
CA VAL A 81 -2.88 6.75 -3.92
C VAL A 81 -3.71 5.60 -3.34
N ARG A 82 -3.86 4.50 -4.07
CA ARG A 82 -4.53 3.29 -3.56
C ARG A 82 -3.83 2.75 -2.33
N LEU A 83 -2.50 2.65 -2.37
CA LEU A 83 -1.72 2.17 -1.25
C LEU A 83 -1.90 3.08 -0.01
N GLN A 84 -1.75 4.39 -0.20
CA GLN A 84 -1.86 5.36 0.91
C GLN A 84 -3.28 5.41 1.50
N LEU A 85 -4.31 5.35 0.64
CA LEU A 85 -5.70 5.28 1.09
C LEU A 85 -6.00 3.96 1.82
N GLY A 86 -5.45 2.84 1.35
CA GLY A 86 -5.54 1.55 2.04
C GLY A 86 -4.92 1.60 3.44
N LEU A 87 -3.72 2.18 3.59
CA LEU A 87 -3.06 2.38 4.88
C LEU A 87 -3.89 3.26 5.83
N LEU A 88 -4.51 4.32 5.32
CA LEU A 88 -5.43 5.17 6.11
C LEU A 88 -6.64 4.37 6.63
N TRP A 89 -7.26 3.55 5.78
CA TRP A 89 -8.38 2.70 6.21
C TRP A 89 -7.95 1.63 7.23
N LEU A 90 -6.77 1.03 7.07
CA LEU A 90 -6.24 0.09 8.05
C LEU A 90 -5.98 0.74 9.40
N SER A 91 -5.34 1.92 9.41
CA SER A 91 -5.12 2.67 10.66
C SER A 91 -6.43 3.12 11.34
N SER A 92 -7.51 3.21 10.57
CA SER A 92 -8.87 3.48 11.06
C SER A 92 -9.64 2.21 11.47
N GLY A 93 -9.03 1.03 11.36
CA GLY A 93 -9.65 -0.26 11.72
C GLY A 93 -10.67 -0.79 10.71
N VAL A 94 -10.76 -0.21 9.52
CA VAL A 94 -11.75 -0.58 8.49
C VAL A 94 -11.10 -1.48 7.44
N ALA A 95 -10.76 -2.71 7.86
CA ALA A 95 -10.02 -3.68 7.05
C ALA A 95 -10.71 -3.95 5.70
N GLU A 96 -11.99 -4.29 5.66
CA GLU A 96 -12.71 -4.62 4.42
C GLU A 96 -12.61 -3.51 3.34
N THR A 97 -12.72 -2.24 3.76
CA THR A 97 -12.56 -1.10 2.85
C THR A 97 -11.12 -0.99 2.34
N ALA A 98 -10.13 -1.21 3.21
CA ALA A 98 -8.73 -1.22 2.80
C ALA A 98 -8.46 -2.31 1.76
N ALA A 99 -8.94 -3.53 1.96
CA ALA A 99 -8.78 -4.64 1.01
C ALA A 99 -9.36 -4.28 -0.37
N THR A 100 -10.55 -3.67 -0.38
CA THR A 100 -11.22 -3.25 -1.62
C THR A 100 -10.39 -2.19 -2.36
N VAL A 101 -9.86 -1.19 -1.64
CA VAL A 101 -9.04 -0.12 -2.24
C VAL A 101 -7.70 -0.64 -2.77
N LEU A 102 -7.10 -1.60 -2.05
CA LEU A 102 -5.79 -2.19 -2.37
C LEU A 102 -5.88 -3.26 -3.48
N ALA A 103 -7.03 -3.92 -3.68
CA ALA A 103 -7.17 -5.03 -4.63
C ALA A 103 -6.61 -4.75 -6.04
N PRO A 104 -6.81 -3.56 -6.65
CA PRO A 104 -6.27 -3.27 -7.98
C PRO A 104 -4.73 -3.26 -8.06
N LEU A 105 -4.01 -3.19 -6.93
CA LEU A 105 -2.54 -3.29 -6.93
C LEU A 105 -2.06 -4.67 -7.41
N GLN A 106 -2.91 -5.70 -7.39
CA GLN A 106 -2.59 -7.04 -7.92
C GLN A 106 -2.38 -7.04 -9.43
N GLU A 107 -2.89 -6.04 -10.15
CA GLU A 107 -2.76 -5.91 -11.61
C GLU A 107 -1.40 -5.31 -12.03
N LEU A 108 -0.63 -4.76 -11.10
CA LEU A 108 0.72 -4.29 -11.36
C LEU A 108 1.67 -5.48 -11.63
N PRO A 109 2.85 -5.26 -12.24
CA PRO A 109 3.86 -6.30 -12.40
C PRO A 109 4.15 -7.04 -11.09
N ALA A 110 4.43 -8.35 -11.18
CA ALA A 110 4.56 -9.21 -10.00
C ALA A 110 5.70 -8.78 -9.05
N ASP A 111 6.73 -8.13 -9.58
CA ASP A 111 7.86 -7.59 -8.85
C ASP A 111 7.74 -6.09 -8.54
N ASP A 112 6.58 -5.47 -8.85
CA ASP A 112 6.31 -4.07 -8.50
C ASP A 112 6.23 -3.91 -6.97
N PRO A 113 6.99 -2.97 -6.39
CA PRO A 113 6.97 -2.76 -4.95
C PRO A 113 5.60 -2.42 -4.35
N LEU A 114 4.75 -1.70 -5.07
CA LEU A 114 3.42 -1.34 -4.57
C LEU A 114 2.50 -2.56 -4.55
N ARG A 115 2.64 -3.49 -5.52
CA ARG A 115 1.94 -4.78 -5.49
C ARG A 115 2.38 -5.61 -4.30
N LEU A 116 3.69 -5.75 -4.10
CA LEU A 116 4.27 -6.51 -3.00
C LEU A 116 3.86 -5.92 -1.64
N PHE A 117 3.84 -4.60 -1.51
CA PHE A 117 3.34 -3.94 -0.31
C PHE A 117 1.83 -4.18 -0.12
N GLY A 118 1.01 -4.00 -1.16
CA GLY A 118 -0.43 -4.28 -1.10
C GLY A 118 -0.74 -5.73 -0.71
N ALA A 119 0.02 -6.70 -1.22
CA ALA A 119 -0.06 -8.10 -0.83
C ALA A 119 0.33 -8.30 0.64
N GLY A 120 1.42 -7.70 1.10
CA GLY A 120 1.84 -7.75 2.49
C GLY A 120 0.78 -7.21 3.46
N LEU A 121 0.13 -6.10 3.11
CA LEU A 121 -1.00 -5.54 3.87
C LEU A 121 -2.22 -6.46 3.85
N THR A 122 -2.52 -7.07 2.71
CA THR A 122 -3.67 -8.00 2.59
C THR A 122 -3.48 -9.24 3.47
N HIS A 123 -2.26 -9.80 3.52
CA HIS A 123 -1.91 -10.89 4.41
C HIS A 123 -2.01 -10.48 5.89
N LEU A 124 -1.55 -9.27 6.25
CA LEU A 124 -1.71 -8.75 7.61
C LEU A 124 -3.15 -8.68 8.08
N MET A 125 -4.07 -8.28 7.20
CA MET A 125 -5.49 -8.20 7.53
C MET A 125 -6.13 -9.56 7.82
N ARG A 126 -5.46 -10.65 7.42
CA ARG A 126 -5.88 -12.04 7.63
C ARG A 126 -5.06 -12.73 8.73
N ASP A 127 -4.23 -11.96 9.45
CA ASP A 127 -3.28 -12.47 10.44
C ASP A 127 -2.26 -13.48 9.85
N GLU A 128 -1.98 -13.40 8.54
CA GLU A 128 -1.01 -14.25 7.84
C GLU A 128 0.38 -13.60 7.92
N PHE A 129 1.00 -13.61 9.12
CA PHE A 129 2.18 -12.78 9.41
C PHE A 129 3.45 -13.22 8.68
N THR A 130 3.61 -14.51 8.40
CA THR A 130 4.77 -15.03 7.64
C THR A 130 4.76 -14.52 6.20
N GLU A 131 3.62 -14.61 5.53
CA GLU A 131 3.38 -14.17 4.15
C GLU A 131 3.47 -12.65 4.07
N ALA A 132 2.92 -11.95 5.07
CA ALA A 132 3.06 -10.50 5.19
C ALA A 132 4.53 -10.07 5.22
N SER A 133 5.33 -10.58 6.17
CA SER A 133 6.75 -10.27 6.27
C SER A 133 7.49 -10.57 4.98
N SER A 134 7.21 -11.72 4.35
CA SER A 134 7.86 -12.15 3.10
C SER A 134 7.58 -11.17 1.95
N ASN A 135 6.32 -10.77 1.76
CA ASN A 135 5.94 -9.84 0.69
C ASN A 135 6.53 -8.44 0.93
N LEU A 136 6.50 -7.94 2.18
CA LEU A 136 7.07 -6.64 2.54
C LEU A 136 8.59 -6.60 2.32
N GLN A 137 9.31 -7.66 2.71
CA GLN A 137 10.74 -7.78 2.46
C GLN A 137 11.07 -7.86 0.97
N ALA A 138 10.26 -8.59 0.19
CA ALA A 138 10.39 -8.62 -1.26
C ALA A 138 10.15 -7.22 -1.87
N GLY A 139 9.14 -6.49 -1.39
CA GLY A 139 8.87 -5.11 -1.81
C GLY A 139 10.04 -4.18 -1.54
N ILE A 140 10.64 -4.25 -0.35
CA ILE A 140 11.84 -3.48 0.01
C ILE A 140 12.99 -3.80 -0.96
N ALA A 141 13.22 -5.07 -1.25
CA ALA A 141 14.31 -5.52 -2.14
C ALA A 141 14.12 -5.10 -3.61
N ARG A 142 12.90 -4.74 -4.02
CA ARG A 142 12.58 -4.33 -5.40
C ARG A 142 12.48 -2.82 -5.57
N ASN A 143 12.51 -2.06 -4.49
CA ASN A 143 12.26 -0.64 -4.52
C ASN A 143 13.52 0.18 -4.30
N ASP A 144 14.15 0.58 -5.40
CA ASP A 144 15.33 1.45 -5.39
C ASP A 144 14.97 2.95 -5.47
N SER A 145 13.75 3.28 -5.86
CA SER A 145 13.37 4.65 -6.23
C SER A 145 12.66 5.44 -5.12
N ASN A 146 12.06 4.76 -4.14
CA ASN A 146 11.30 5.42 -3.07
C ASN A 146 11.70 4.93 -1.66
N PRO A 147 12.73 5.53 -1.03
CA PRO A 147 13.19 5.13 0.30
C PRO A 147 12.14 5.27 1.42
N ALA A 148 11.19 6.20 1.28
CA ALA A 148 10.11 6.37 2.26
C ALA A 148 9.19 5.14 2.29
N LEU A 149 8.88 4.58 1.13
CA LEU A 149 8.09 3.34 1.01
C LEU A 149 8.79 2.16 1.70
N ASN A 150 10.12 2.04 1.56
CA ASN A 150 10.91 1.01 2.25
C ASN A 150 10.85 1.19 3.77
N THR A 151 10.89 2.44 4.23
CA THR A 151 10.79 2.76 5.65
C THR A 151 9.44 2.32 6.22
N ASP A 152 8.34 2.52 5.48
CA ASP A 152 7.00 2.13 5.93
C ASP A 152 6.83 0.60 5.95
N MET A 153 7.30 -0.11 4.91
CA MET A 153 7.32 -1.58 4.92
C MET A 153 8.17 -2.13 6.07
N GLN A 154 9.34 -1.54 6.32
CA GLN A 154 10.27 -2.00 7.37
C GLN A 154 9.68 -1.82 8.77
N LYS A 155 8.95 -0.73 9.03
CA LYS A 155 8.24 -0.53 10.32
C LYS A 155 7.25 -1.66 10.58
N ILE A 156 6.51 -2.06 9.55
CA ILE A 156 5.52 -3.14 9.66
C ILE A 156 6.21 -4.47 9.91
N VAL A 157 7.28 -4.79 9.17
CA VAL A 157 8.09 -5.99 9.41
C VAL A 157 8.62 -6.03 10.84
N GLN A 158 9.14 -4.91 11.35
CA GLN A 158 9.64 -4.83 12.71
C GLN A 158 8.54 -5.06 13.76
N GLU A 159 7.32 -4.57 13.50
CA GLU A 159 6.19 -4.80 14.41
C GLU A 159 5.79 -6.28 14.42
N ILE A 160 5.75 -6.95 13.27
CA ILE A 160 5.52 -8.39 13.19
C ILE A 160 6.58 -9.15 14.00
N ASP A 161 7.86 -8.80 13.83
CA ASP A 161 8.96 -9.45 14.55
C ASP A 161 8.86 -9.21 16.07
N ASN A 162 8.45 -8.02 16.49
CA ASN A 162 8.21 -7.71 17.91
C ASN A 162 7.07 -8.55 18.49
N LEU A 163 5.96 -8.70 17.75
CA LEU A 163 4.82 -9.53 18.15
C LEU A 163 5.23 -11.01 18.26
N ARG A 164 6.04 -11.49 17.30
CA ARG A 164 6.59 -12.85 17.32
C ARG A 164 7.50 -13.07 18.54
N ALA A 165 8.41 -12.15 18.82
CA ALA A 165 9.31 -12.22 19.98
C ALA A 165 8.55 -12.22 21.32
N GLN A 166 7.36 -11.63 21.35
CA GLN A 166 6.46 -11.65 22.52
C GLN A 166 5.60 -12.92 22.61
N GLY A 167 5.72 -13.86 21.67
CA GLY A 167 4.89 -15.06 21.61
C GLY A 167 3.43 -14.79 21.24
N LYS A 168 3.13 -13.63 20.64
CA LYS A 168 1.78 -13.24 20.23
C LYS A 168 1.37 -13.79 18.86
N ILE A 169 2.35 -14.27 18.08
CA ILE A 169 2.12 -14.94 16.80
C ILE A 169 2.28 -16.45 17.01
N PRO A 170 1.28 -17.28 16.67
CA PRO A 170 1.34 -18.73 16.86
C PRO A 170 2.49 -19.39 16.09
N ALA A 171 3.18 -20.34 16.72
CA ALA A 171 4.24 -21.14 16.07
C ALA A 171 3.71 -22.04 14.92
N SER A 172 2.40 -22.15 14.72
CA SER A 172 1.80 -22.89 13.61
C SER A 172 2.00 -22.21 12.25
N GLU A 173 2.10 -20.87 12.21
CA GLU A 173 2.48 -20.12 11.00
C GLU A 173 3.95 -20.35 10.59
N GLU A 174 4.75 -20.91 11.50
CA GLU A 174 6.14 -21.29 11.27
C GLU A 174 6.24 -22.63 10.51
N LYS A 175 5.22 -23.50 10.65
CA LYS A 175 5.21 -24.87 10.09
C LYS A 175 4.53 -25.01 8.74
N ALA A 176 3.69 -24.05 8.31
CA ALA A 176 3.03 -24.10 7.00
C ALA A 176 4.01 -24.15 5.81
N LYS A 177 5.29 -23.83 6.04
CA LYS A 177 6.36 -23.90 5.02
C LYS A 177 7.02 -25.27 4.83
N VAL A 178 6.73 -26.29 5.64
CA VAL A 178 7.43 -27.58 5.53
C VAL A 178 6.60 -28.66 4.82
N ASP A 179 5.27 -28.57 4.83
CA ASP A 179 4.41 -29.68 4.36
C ASP A 179 3.91 -29.56 2.91
N GLU A 180 4.08 -28.40 2.25
CA GLU A 180 3.60 -28.21 0.86
C GLU A 180 4.64 -28.51 -0.23
N THR A 181 5.86 -28.93 0.13
CA THR A 181 6.88 -29.36 -0.86
C THR A 181 7.23 -30.85 -0.81
N GLU A 182 6.61 -31.65 0.06
CA GLU A 182 6.89 -33.09 0.18
C GLU A 182 5.65 -33.96 0.38
N SER A 183 4.52 -33.72 -0.30
CA SER A 183 3.47 -34.75 -0.36
C SER A 183 2.44 -34.57 -1.48
N ASP A 184 2.86 -34.60 -2.75
CA ASP A 184 1.90 -35.00 -3.79
C ASP A 184 2.53 -35.63 -5.07
N SER A 185 3.67 -36.28 -4.95
CA SER A 185 4.28 -36.98 -6.11
C SER A 185 4.82 -38.38 -5.83
N GLN A 186 4.61 -38.94 -4.64
CA GLN A 186 5.04 -40.29 -4.34
C GLN A 186 4.07 -40.98 -3.39
N HIS A 187 2.90 -41.43 -3.88
CA HIS A 187 2.31 -42.74 -3.51
C HIS A 187 0.86 -42.94 -4.02
N ILE A 188 0.60 -42.89 -5.33
CA ILE A 188 -0.48 -43.74 -5.92
C ILE A 188 -0.01 -44.25 -7.29
N LEU A 189 1.02 -45.11 -7.28
CA LEU A 189 1.17 -46.14 -8.30
C LEU A 189 0.96 -47.47 -7.59
N LEU A 190 -0.19 -48.11 -7.84
CA LEU A 190 -0.40 -49.57 -8.01
C LEU A 190 -1.85 -49.96 -7.68
N SER A 191 -2.68 -50.12 -8.71
CA SER A 191 -3.62 -51.25 -8.88
C SER A 191 -4.52 -51.08 -10.11
N ALA A 192 -3.93 -51.21 -11.31
CA ALA A 192 -4.72 -51.46 -12.52
C ALA A 192 -4.15 -52.57 -13.43
N TYR A 193 -3.04 -53.23 -13.04
CA TYR A 193 -2.47 -54.32 -13.83
C TYR A 193 -1.88 -55.42 -12.94
N THR A 194 -2.73 -56.12 -12.20
CA THR A 194 -2.54 -57.55 -11.95
C THR A 194 -3.90 -58.20 -11.77
N SER A 195 -4.16 -59.23 -12.58
CA SER A 195 -5.25 -60.23 -12.49
C SER A 195 -6.49 -60.00 -13.36
N THR A 196 -6.41 -60.43 -14.62
CA THR A 196 -7.32 -61.45 -15.18
C THR A 196 -6.76 -61.99 -16.50
N THR A 197 -6.13 -63.15 -16.41
CA THR A 197 -6.03 -64.15 -17.49
C THR A 197 -7.00 -65.28 -17.12
N THR A 198 -7.48 -66.03 -18.12
CA THR A 198 -8.39 -67.22 -18.12
C THR A 198 -9.88 -66.83 -18.22
N HIS A 199 -10.67 -67.20 -19.23
CA HIS A 199 -10.66 -68.37 -20.14
C HIS A 199 -10.59 -68.04 -21.62
#